data_AF-A0AAE9IEH5-F1
#
_entry.id   AF-A0AAE9IEH5-F1
#
_cell.length_a   1.000
_cell.length_b   1.000
_cell.length_c   1.000
_cell.angle_alpha   90.00
_cell.angle_beta   90.00
_cell.angle_gamma   90.00
#
_symmetry.space_group_name_H-M   'P 1'
#
loop_
_entity.id
_entity.type
_entity.pdbx_description
1 polymer ?
#
loop_
_entity_poly.entity_id
_entity_poly.type
_entity_poly.pdbx_seq_one_letter_code
_entity_poly.pdbx_strand_id
1 'polypeptide(L)'
;MNDYLVKALAYNNQVRAYAVRTTETVSEAQRRHYTWPTASAALGRSMTVGVMLGAMLKDEDKLTIRINGGGPVGTILVDTNSKGEVRGYVKNPQTHFELNQIGKLDVARAVGTDGALIVSKDIGLKHPFVGQVPLVSGELGEDFTSYLVQSEQIPSSVGAGVIVNPDNSIQAAGGFIIQLMPDTQEEVISFIERRIESIPSISAMVMEGLMPEQILGQILGESNLNILETIPVQFHCPCSEERVTNAIISLGNKEIEDMIHTDGQAEAHCHFCNAHYHLTKEDLEGMLETNII
;
A
#
# COMPACT_ATOMS: atom_id res chain seq x y z
N MET A 1 9.45 -16.99 4.69
CA MET A 1 8.53 -16.64 5.80
C MET A 1 7.46 -15.79 5.16
N ASN A 2 6.19 -16.19 5.18
CA ASN A 2 5.17 -15.52 4.36
C ASN A 2 4.62 -14.28 5.10
N ASP A 3 4.44 -13.20 4.35
CA ASP A 3 3.67 -12.04 4.78
C ASP A 3 2.20 -12.44 4.89
N TYR A 4 1.54 -11.95 5.94
CA TYR A 4 0.12 -12.16 6.13
C TYR A 4 -0.47 -11.11 7.05
N LEU A 5 -1.79 -10.95 6.93
CA LEU A 5 -2.64 -10.10 7.73
C LEU A 5 -3.53 -10.96 8.64
N VAL A 6 -3.86 -10.43 9.80
CA VAL A 6 -4.89 -10.99 10.69
C VAL A 6 -6.01 -10.00 10.92
N LYS A 7 -7.24 -10.51 10.94
CA LYS A 7 -8.42 -9.79 11.40
C LYS A 7 -8.79 -10.29 12.79
N ALA A 8 -9.07 -9.38 13.70
CA ALA A 8 -9.43 -9.73 15.06
C ALA A 8 -10.56 -8.84 15.59
N LEU A 9 -11.30 -9.38 16.56
CA LEU A 9 -12.13 -8.62 17.48
C LEU A 9 -11.52 -8.67 18.87
N ALA A 10 -11.72 -7.63 19.66
CA ALA A 10 -11.32 -7.61 21.06
C ALA A 10 -12.40 -6.99 21.96
N TYR A 11 -12.24 -7.23 23.27
CA TYR A 11 -13.12 -6.67 24.31
C TYR A 11 -14.61 -6.93 24.03
N ASN A 12 -14.98 -8.19 23.83
CA ASN A 12 -16.36 -8.60 23.51
C ASN A 12 -16.95 -7.86 22.30
N ASN A 13 -16.18 -7.75 21.22
CA ASN A 13 -16.54 -7.09 19.95
C ASN A 13 -16.65 -5.56 20.03
N GLN A 14 -16.19 -4.92 21.10
CA GLN A 14 -16.11 -3.46 21.17
C GLN A 14 -14.96 -2.90 20.32
N VAL A 15 -13.96 -3.72 19.99
CA VAL A 15 -12.81 -3.28 19.20
C VAL A 15 -12.64 -4.19 18.00
N ARG A 16 -12.45 -3.60 16.82
CA ARG A 16 -12.03 -4.30 15.61
C ARG A 16 -10.57 -3.97 15.33
N ALA A 17 -9.78 -4.99 15.03
CA ALA A 17 -8.35 -4.84 14.86
C ALA A 17 -7.83 -5.59 13.65
N TYR A 18 -6.81 -5.02 13.02
CA TYR A 18 -6.06 -5.59 11.94
C TYR A 18 -4.58 -5.44 12.26
N ALA A 19 -3.78 -6.46 11.97
CA ALA A 19 -2.34 -6.34 11.96
C ALA A 19 -1.77 -7.10 10.78
N VAL A 20 -0.66 -6.63 10.25
CA VAL A 20 -0.04 -7.20 9.06
C VAL A 20 1.47 -7.11 9.13
N ARG A 21 2.14 -8.16 8.62
CA ARG A 21 3.55 -8.10 8.22
C ARG A 21 3.62 -8.06 6.71
N THR A 22 4.39 -7.11 6.18
CA THR A 22 4.49 -6.78 4.75
C THR A 22 5.95 -6.69 4.29
N THR A 23 6.86 -7.39 4.96
CA THR A 23 8.30 -7.22 4.74
C THR A 23 8.71 -7.66 3.35
N GLU A 24 8.26 -8.84 2.90
CA GLU A 24 8.56 -9.36 1.55
C GLU A 24 7.81 -8.59 0.47
N THR A 25 6.57 -8.20 0.77
CA THR A 25 5.69 -7.43 -0.12
C THR A 25 6.28 -6.05 -0.43
N VAL A 26 6.77 -5.35 0.59
CA VAL A 26 7.45 -4.06 0.43
C VAL A 26 8.84 -4.25 -0.18
N SER A 27 9.54 -5.35 0.14
CA SER A 27 10.83 -5.70 -0.50
C SER A 27 10.70 -5.89 -2.01
N GLU A 28 9.64 -6.58 -2.47
CA GLU A 28 9.37 -6.75 -3.90
C GLU A 28 9.13 -5.41 -4.59
N ALA A 29 8.35 -4.51 -3.98
CA ALA A 29 8.14 -3.17 -4.50
C ALA A 29 9.44 -2.35 -4.54
N GLN A 30 10.25 -2.42 -3.48
CA GLN A 30 11.55 -1.76 -3.41
C GLN A 30 12.47 -2.23 -4.54
N ARG A 31 12.57 -3.54 -4.77
CA ARG A 31 13.39 -4.13 -5.84
C ARG A 31 12.90 -3.72 -7.23
N ARG A 32 11.59 -3.75 -7.46
CA ARG A 32 10.99 -3.37 -8.75
C ARG A 32 11.25 -1.91 -9.10
N HIS A 33 11.10 -1.02 -8.13
CA HIS A 33 11.16 0.42 -8.36
C HIS A 33 12.51 1.06 -8.00
N TYR A 34 13.45 0.29 -7.46
CA TYR A 34 14.75 0.75 -6.99
C TYR A 34 14.63 1.96 -6.05
N THR A 35 13.65 1.92 -5.15
CA THR A 35 13.38 3.04 -4.25
C THR A 35 14.53 3.23 -3.28
N TRP A 36 14.90 4.50 -3.07
CA TRP A 36 15.84 4.88 -2.01
C TRP A 36 15.13 4.85 -0.63
N PRO A 37 15.87 4.93 0.50
CA PRO A 37 15.30 4.59 1.81
C PRO A 37 14.05 5.38 2.19
N THR A 38 14.04 6.71 2.01
CA THR A 38 12.88 7.53 2.38
C THR A 38 11.67 7.24 1.50
N ALA A 39 11.87 7.10 0.19
CA ALA A 39 10.81 6.69 -0.74
C ALA A 39 10.26 5.28 -0.42
N SER A 40 11.14 4.35 -0.04
CA SER A 40 10.77 2.99 0.36
C SER A 40 9.91 2.99 1.62
N ALA A 41 10.24 3.83 2.60
CA ALA A 41 9.43 3.99 3.80
C ALA A 41 8.06 4.61 3.49
N ALA A 42 7.99 5.63 2.63
CA ALA A 42 6.73 6.23 2.22
C ALA A 42 5.84 5.21 1.47
N LEU A 43 6.37 4.56 0.44
CA LEU A 43 5.66 3.53 -0.33
C LEU A 43 5.23 2.36 0.55
N GLY A 44 6.13 1.85 1.37
CA GLY A 44 5.88 0.70 2.22
C GLY A 44 4.81 0.97 3.28
N ARG A 45 4.78 2.15 3.91
CA ARG A 45 3.69 2.55 4.81
C ARG A 45 2.35 2.61 4.08
N SER A 46 2.29 3.22 2.90
CA SER A 46 1.07 3.28 2.08
C SER A 46 0.57 1.90 1.65
N MET A 47 1.46 1.01 1.20
CA MET A 47 1.10 -0.36 0.83
C MET A 47 0.60 -1.17 2.02
N THR A 48 1.27 -1.03 3.16
CA THR A 48 0.91 -1.75 4.40
C THR A 48 -0.47 -1.36 4.89
N VAL A 49 -0.77 -0.05 4.95
CA VAL A 49 -2.11 0.41 5.31
C VAL A 49 -3.12 0.03 4.23
N GLY A 50 -2.74 0.11 2.95
CA GLY A 50 -3.56 -0.35 1.83
C GLY A 50 -4.05 -1.78 2.01
N VAL A 51 -3.15 -2.72 2.30
CA VAL A 51 -3.53 -4.12 2.55
C VAL A 51 -4.56 -4.23 3.69
N MET A 52 -4.40 -3.48 4.78
CA MET A 52 -5.35 -3.50 5.90
C MET A 52 -6.71 -2.90 5.53
N LEU A 53 -6.73 -1.82 4.74
CA LEU A 53 -7.98 -1.26 4.19
C LEU A 53 -8.63 -2.22 3.18
N GLY A 54 -7.85 -2.90 2.35
CA GLY A 54 -8.30 -3.89 1.39
C GLY A 54 -8.96 -5.08 2.08
N ALA A 55 -8.41 -5.52 3.20
CA ALA A 55 -9.00 -6.57 4.03
C ALA A 55 -10.38 -6.20 4.63
N MET A 56 -10.78 -4.92 4.60
CA MET A 56 -12.13 -4.48 5.00
C MET A 56 -13.16 -4.60 3.86
N LEU A 57 -12.71 -4.81 2.63
CA LEU A 57 -13.55 -4.99 1.44
C LEU A 57 -14.14 -6.40 1.37
N LYS A 58 -15.07 -6.62 0.44
CA LYS A 58 -15.72 -7.92 0.18
C LYS A 58 -15.45 -8.40 -1.24
N ASP A 59 -15.57 -9.71 -1.44
CA ASP A 59 -15.61 -10.34 -2.77
C ASP A 59 -14.47 -9.88 -3.71
N GLU A 60 -14.79 -9.25 -4.84
CA GLU A 60 -13.83 -8.78 -5.85
C GLU A 60 -13.60 -7.27 -5.80
N ASP A 61 -14.06 -6.60 -4.73
CA ASP A 61 -13.90 -5.17 -4.56
C ASP A 61 -12.43 -4.78 -4.47
N LYS A 62 -12.13 -3.58 -4.98
CA LYS A 62 -10.77 -3.04 -5.04
C LYS A 62 -10.75 -1.64 -4.48
N LEU A 63 -9.60 -1.22 -3.97
CA LEU A 63 -9.38 0.18 -3.64
C LEU A 63 -8.07 0.67 -4.21
N THR A 64 -8.07 1.96 -4.55
CA THR A 64 -6.91 2.72 -4.98
C THR A 64 -6.69 3.86 -3.99
N ILE A 65 -5.47 3.96 -3.46
CA ILE A 65 -5.02 5.05 -2.61
C ILE A 65 -4.11 5.94 -3.44
N ARG A 66 -4.39 7.24 -3.45
CA ARG A 66 -3.55 8.26 -4.05
C ARG A 66 -3.17 9.29 -2.98
N ILE A 67 -1.88 9.48 -2.78
CA ILE A 67 -1.33 10.48 -1.87
C ILE A 67 -0.46 11.44 -2.68
N ASN A 68 -0.69 12.74 -2.50
CA ASN A 68 0.19 13.77 -3.04
C ASN A 68 0.14 14.98 -2.11
N GLY A 69 1.25 15.24 -1.42
CA GLY A 69 1.41 16.37 -0.49
C GLY A 69 2.29 17.50 -1.02
N GLY A 70 2.56 17.52 -2.34
CA GLY A 70 3.47 18.48 -2.96
C GLY A 70 4.96 18.23 -2.69
N GLY A 71 5.31 17.14 -2.01
CA GLY A 71 6.69 16.78 -1.71
C GLY A 71 7.47 16.17 -2.89
N PRO A 72 8.81 16.07 -2.76
CA PRO A 72 9.72 15.58 -3.79
C PRO A 72 9.51 14.12 -4.18
N VAL A 73 8.85 13.28 -3.38
CA VAL A 73 8.49 11.90 -3.78
C VAL A 73 7.42 11.88 -4.89
N GLY A 74 6.70 13.00 -5.05
CA GLY A 74 5.58 13.15 -5.95
C GLY A 74 4.36 12.34 -5.51
N THR A 75 3.58 11.85 -6.48
CA THR A 75 2.40 11.04 -6.18
C THR A 75 2.80 9.64 -5.75
N ILE A 76 2.22 9.15 -4.65
CA ILE A 76 2.20 7.75 -4.25
C ILE A 76 0.87 7.15 -4.70
N LEU A 77 0.90 6.04 -5.41
CA LEU A 77 -0.29 5.33 -5.86
C LEU A 77 -0.22 3.86 -5.42
N VAL A 78 -1.26 3.37 -4.76
CA VAL A 78 -1.36 1.99 -4.27
C VAL A 78 -2.71 1.42 -4.67
N ASP A 79 -2.72 0.25 -5.30
CA ASP A 79 -3.92 -0.56 -5.54
C ASP A 79 -3.87 -1.80 -4.65
N THR A 80 -5.01 -2.18 -4.09
CA THR A 80 -5.15 -3.40 -3.29
C THR A 80 -6.57 -3.96 -3.41
N ASN A 81 -6.73 -5.23 -3.11
CA ASN A 81 -8.02 -5.91 -3.10
C ASN A 81 -8.32 -6.59 -1.76
N SER A 82 -9.47 -7.27 -1.69
CA SER A 82 -9.93 -8.07 -0.55
C SER A 82 -9.09 -9.33 -0.27
N LYS A 83 -8.22 -9.74 -1.20
CA LYS A 83 -7.47 -11.01 -1.19
C LYS A 83 -6.03 -10.88 -0.66
N GLY A 84 -5.65 -9.71 -0.16
CA GLY A 84 -4.30 -9.45 0.35
C GLY A 84 -3.27 -9.17 -0.76
N GLU A 85 -3.71 -8.93 -1.98
CA GLU A 85 -2.84 -8.55 -3.10
C GLU A 85 -2.73 -7.03 -3.18
N VAL A 86 -1.50 -6.52 -3.23
CA VAL A 86 -1.21 -5.09 -3.31
C VAL A 86 -0.16 -4.79 -4.37
N ARG A 87 -0.26 -3.63 -5.00
CA ARG A 87 0.81 -3.03 -5.83
C ARG A 87 0.86 -1.55 -5.57
N GLY A 88 2.01 -0.94 -5.78
CA GLY A 88 2.10 0.51 -5.69
C GLY A 88 3.45 1.01 -6.18
N TYR A 89 3.45 2.27 -6.55
CA TYR A 89 4.66 2.98 -6.97
C TYR A 89 4.64 4.41 -6.45
N VAL A 90 5.80 5.04 -6.51
CA VAL A 90 5.96 6.48 -6.28
C VAL A 90 6.50 7.12 -7.54
N LYS A 91 6.13 8.37 -7.80
CA LYS A 91 6.58 9.10 -9.00
C LYS A 91 8.11 9.22 -9.05
N ASN A 92 8.73 9.57 -7.92
CA ASN A 92 10.18 9.78 -7.84
C ASN A 92 10.79 8.77 -6.84
N PRO A 93 11.12 7.54 -7.28
CA PRO A 93 11.58 6.46 -6.39
C PRO A 93 12.95 6.75 -5.75
N GLN A 94 13.78 7.57 -6.38
CA GLN A 94 15.11 7.95 -5.89
C GLN A 94 15.06 9.18 -4.98
N THR A 95 14.06 9.25 -4.09
CA THR A 95 13.90 10.35 -3.13
C THR A 95 14.49 9.94 -1.78
N HIS A 96 15.49 10.69 -1.30
CA HIS A 96 16.12 10.47 0.00
C HIS A 96 16.74 11.74 0.56
N PHE A 97 16.89 11.78 1.89
CA PHE A 97 17.43 12.88 2.66
C PHE A 97 18.26 12.34 3.82
N GLU A 98 19.02 13.21 4.47
CA GLU A 98 19.50 12.95 5.82
C GLU A 98 18.34 12.63 6.76
N LEU A 99 18.66 11.92 7.85
CA LEU A 99 17.69 11.61 8.89
C LEU A 99 17.12 12.89 9.51
N ASN A 100 15.86 12.82 9.94
CA ASN A 100 15.22 13.94 10.64
C ASN A 100 15.84 14.16 12.04
N GLN A 101 15.33 15.16 12.76
CA GLN A 101 15.87 15.57 14.07
C GLN A 101 15.84 14.46 15.14
N ILE A 102 15.02 13.43 14.97
CA ILE A 102 14.92 12.27 15.87
C ILE A 102 15.64 11.03 15.32
N GLY A 103 16.47 11.17 14.29
CA GLY A 103 17.28 10.10 13.73
C GLY A 103 16.49 9.07 12.90
N LYS A 104 15.33 9.45 12.33
CA LYS A 104 14.49 8.58 11.48
C LYS A 104 14.43 9.09 10.03
N LEU A 105 13.98 8.23 9.12
CA LEU A 105 13.71 8.62 7.72
C LEU A 105 12.64 9.72 7.69
N ASP A 106 12.93 10.81 6.98
CA ASP A 106 12.07 11.99 6.89
C ASP A 106 10.96 11.81 5.83
N VAL A 107 9.95 11.00 6.19
CA VAL A 107 8.83 10.65 5.30
C VAL A 107 7.94 11.86 5.04
N ALA A 108 7.65 12.67 6.08
CA ALA A 108 6.90 13.91 5.94
C ALA A 108 7.53 14.85 4.91
N ARG A 109 8.86 15.04 4.93
CA ARG A 109 9.55 15.85 3.91
C ARG A 109 9.42 15.25 2.51
N ALA A 110 9.45 13.92 2.38
CA ALA A 110 9.34 13.27 1.07
C ALA A 110 7.95 13.42 0.47
N VAL A 111 6.91 13.15 1.26
CA VAL A 111 5.49 13.21 0.86
C VAL A 111 5.01 14.65 0.68
N GLY A 112 5.47 15.53 1.56
CA GLY A 112 4.94 16.88 1.76
C GLY A 112 3.63 16.87 2.55
N THR A 113 3.22 18.06 2.99
CA THR A 113 2.03 18.24 3.85
C THR A 113 0.97 19.13 3.22
N ASP A 114 1.23 19.69 2.03
CA ASP A 114 0.31 20.59 1.33
C ASP A 114 -0.38 19.82 0.20
N GLY A 115 -1.33 18.97 0.58
CA GLY A 115 -2.09 18.17 -0.37
C GLY A 115 -3.04 17.20 0.31
N ALA A 116 -3.32 16.07 -0.34
CA ALA A 116 -4.42 15.20 0.07
C ALA A 116 -4.09 13.71 -0.02
N LEU A 117 -4.80 12.95 0.82
CA LEU A 117 -4.96 11.51 0.75
C LEU A 117 -6.35 11.22 0.20
N ILE A 118 -6.40 10.48 -0.91
CA ILE A 118 -7.62 10.10 -1.61
C ILE A 118 -7.71 8.57 -1.63
N VAL A 119 -8.85 8.01 -1.24
CA VAL A 119 -9.14 6.58 -1.34
C VAL A 119 -10.37 6.40 -2.21
N SER A 120 -10.21 5.66 -3.30
CA SER A 120 -11.27 5.32 -4.25
C SER A 120 -11.57 3.83 -4.14
N LYS A 121 -12.80 3.46 -3.79
CA LYS A 121 -13.27 2.07 -3.67
C LYS A 121 -14.15 1.73 -4.87
N ASP A 122 -13.73 0.74 -5.65
CA ASP A 122 -14.53 0.12 -6.70
C ASP A 122 -15.25 -1.09 -6.11
N ILE A 123 -16.55 -0.94 -5.91
CA ILE A 123 -17.43 -1.92 -5.23
C ILE A 123 -18.50 -2.48 -6.18
N GLY A 124 -18.19 -2.53 -7.49
CA GLY A 124 -19.11 -3.03 -8.52
C GLY A 124 -20.27 -2.10 -8.86
N LEU A 125 -20.22 -0.84 -8.41
CA LEU A 125 -21.17 0.21 -8.77
C LEU A 125 -20.72 0.96 -10.02
N LYS A 126 -21.64 1.72 -10.63
CA LYS A 126 -21.36 2.51 -11.85
C LYS A 126 -20.25 3.55 -11.66
N HIS A 127 -20.05 4.04 -10.44
CA HIS A 127 -19.00 4.98 -10.06
C HIS A 127 -18.37 4.54 -8.73
N PRO A 128 -17.05 4.70 -8.57
CA PRO A 128 -16.39 4.35 -7.33
C PRO A 128 -16.79 5.29 -6.19
N PHE A 129 -16.76 4.79 -4.96
CA PHE A 129 -16.87 5.63 -3.77
C PHE A 129 -15.52 6.30 -3.50
N VAL A 130 -15.49 7.62 -3.39
CA VAL A 130 -14.25 8.39 -3.20
C VAL A 130 -14.30 9.15 -1.90
N GLY A 131 -13.39 8.82 -0.98
CA GLY A 131 -13.10 9.59 0.23
C GLY A 131 -11.82 10.39 0.05
N GLN A 132 -11.79 11.63 0.55
CA GLN A 132 -10.62 12.51 0.48
C GLN A 132 -10.47 13.31 1.77
N VAL A 133 -9.24 13.38 2.29
CA VAL A 133 -8.86 14.25 3.41
C VAL A 133 -7.58 15.01 3.09
N PRO A 134 -7.38 16.23 3.62
CA PRO A 134 -6.08 16.88 3.58
C PRO A 134 -5.05 16.06 4.38
N LEU A 135 -3.78 16.12 3.99
CA LEU A 135 -2.69 15.58 4.79
C LEU A 135 -2.53 16.42 6.06
N VAL A 136 -2.33 15.74 7.19
CA VAL A 136 -2.16 16.37 8.50
C VAL A 136 -0.71 16.33 8.98
N SER A 137 0.05 15.32 8.52
CA SER A 137 1.44 15.09 8.96
C SER A 137 2.41 14.82 7.81
N GLY A 138 1.98 14.09 6.77
CA GLY A 138 2.87 13.54 5.75
C GLY A 138 3.63 12.27 6.20
N GLU A 139 3.52 11.86 7.47
CA GLU A 139 4.10 10.61 7.99
C GLU A 139 3.23 9.38 7.67
N LEU A 140 2.08 9.58 7.03
CA LEU A 140 1.13 8.58 6.54
C LEU A 140 0.31 7.88 7.62
N GLY A 141 0.89 7.50 8.77
CA GLY A 141 0.14 6.87 9.86
C GLY A 141 -1.01 7.74 10.39
N GLU A 142 -0.69 8.98 10.74
CA GLU A 142 -1.68 9.97 11.19
C GLU A 142 -2.61 10.40 10.06
N ASP A 143 -2.13 10.45 8.81
CA ASP A 143 -2.95 10.81 7.66
C ASP A 143 -4.03 9.74 7.37
N PHE A 144 -3.68 8.46 7.47
CA PHE A 144 -4.66 7.36 7.37
C PHE A 144 -5.58 7.29 8.58
N THR A 145 -5.08 7.63 9.77
CA THR A 145 -5.92 7.78 10.97
C THR A 145 -6.97 8.87 10.75
N SER A 146 -6.55 10.04 10.26
CA SER A 146 -7.42 11.15 9.90
C SER A 146 -8.45 10.76 8.83
N TYR A 147 -8.04 10.01 7.81
CA TYR A 147 -8.95 9.47 6.78
C TYR A 147 -10.06 8.60 7.39
N LEU A 148 -9.71 7.62 8.21
CA LEU A 148 -10.71 6.73 8.83
C LEU A 148 -11.65 7.49 9.76
N VAL A 149 -11.14 8.48 10.51
CA VAL A 149 -11.96 9.27 11.44
C VAL A 149 -12.87 10.25 10.69
N GLN A 150 -12.35 11.01 9.73
CA GLN A 150 -13.09 12.11 9.09
C GLN A 150 -13.94 11.63 7.91
N SER A 151 -13.41 10.74 7.08
CA SER A 151 -14.10 10.29 5.85
C SER A 151 -14.98 9.07 6.10
N GLU A 152 -14.55 8.12 6.94
CA GLU A 152 -15.32 6.91 7.22
C GLU A 152 -16.14 7.00 8.52
N GLN A 153 -15.89 8.02 9.36
CA GLN A 153 -16.53 8.21 10.67
C GLN A 153 -16.29 7.02 11.62
N ILE A 154 -15.10 6.43 11.56
CA ILE A 154 -14.69 5.33 12.42
C ILE A 154 -13.55 5.80 13.33
N PRO A 155 -13.75 5.96 14.65
CA PRO A 155 -12.68 6.24 15.59
C PRO A 155 -11.60 5.17 15.47
N SER A 156 -10.41 5.57 15.01
CA SER A 156 -9.36 4.64 14.61
C SER A 156 -7.99 5.11 15.06
N SER A 157 -7.05 4.17 15.16
CA SER A 157 -5.62 4.43 15.25
C SER A 157 -4.88 3.54 14.26
N VAL A 158 -4.00 4.15 13.45
CA VAL A 158 -3.23 3.46 12.41
C VAL A 158 -1.75 3.57 12.72
N GLY A 159 -1.09 2.42 12.84
CA GLY A 159 0.36 2.33 12.90
C GLY A 159 0.90 1.67 11.64
N ALA A 160 1.93 2.27 11.02
CA ALA A 160 2.65 1.65 9.90
C ALA A 160 4.12 2.02 9.98
N GLY A 161 5.00 1.06 9.74
CA GLY A 161 6.43 1.27 9.88
C GLY A 161 7.22 0.42 8.89
N VAL A 162 8.38 0.96 8.50
CA VAL A 162 9.33 0.34 7.58
C VAL A 162 10.73 0.64 8.10
N ILE A 163 11.57 -0.39 8.21
CA ILE A 163 13.01 -0.28 8.44
C ILE A 163 13.72 -0.67 7.14
N VAL A 164 14.66 0.17 6.74
CA VAL A 164 15.45 0.00 5.53
C VAL A 164 16.91 -0.19 5.94
N ASN A 165 17.55 -1.20 5.38
CA ASN A 165 18.98 -1.48 5.57
C ASN A 165 19.85 -0.46 4.83
N PRO A 166 21.15 -0.35 5.18
CA PRO A 166 22.10 0.51 4.46
C PRO A 166 22.27 0.20 2.97
N ASP A 167 21.94 -1.01 2.53
CA ASP A 167 21.96 -1.43 1.12
C ASP A 167 20.64 -1.14 0.37
N ASN A 168 19.75 -0.36 0.99
CA ASN A 168 18.39 -0.02 0.55
C ASN A 168 17.37 -1.18 0.59
N SER A 169 17.76 -2.39 0.99
CA SER A 169 16.80 -3.50 1.16
C SER A 169 15.89 -3.25 2.37
N ILE A 170 14.68 -3.83 2.34
CA ILE A 170 13.74 -3.70 3.45
C ILE A 170 14.07 -4.75 4.50
N GLN A 171 14.31 -4.30 5.73
CA GLN A 171 14.58 -5.18 6.86
C GLN A 171 13.29 -5.66 7.53
N ALA A 172 12.34 -4.76 7.70
CA ALA A 172 11.07 -5.03 8.37
C ALA A 172 10.00 -4.04 7.90
N ALA A 173 8.81 -4.54 7.60
CA ALA A 173 7.64 -3.71 7.34
C ALA A 173 6.37 -4.36 7.92
N GLY A 174 5.50 -3.53 8.48
CA GLY A 174 4.23 -3.96 9.03
C GLY A 174 3.41 -2.83 9.63
N GLY A 175 2.20 -3.16 10.05
CA GLY A 175 1.22 -2.18 10.46
C GLY A 175 0.10 -2.78 11.29
N PHE A 176 -0.70 -1.89 11.88
CA PHE A 176 -1.97 -2.23 12.51
C PHE A 176 -3.02 -1.14 12.25
N ILE A 177 -4.29 -1.53 12.32
CA ILE A 177 -5.44 -0.63 12.44
C ILE A 177 -6.25 -1.09 13.64
N ILE A 178 -6.49 -0.21 14.60
CA ILE A 178 -7.44 -0.41 15.70
C ILE A 178 -8.64 0.50 15.45
N GLN A 179 -9.85 -0.04 15.55
CA GLN A 179 -11.11 0.68 15.38
C GLN A 179 -12.01 0.44 16.58
N LEU A 180 -12.54 1.51 17.15
CA LEU A 180 -13.50 1.45 18.25
C LEU A 180 -14.91 1.33 17.67
N MET A 181 -15.67 0.35 18.15
CA MET A 181 -17.07 0.16 17.76
C MET A 181 -17.98 1.11 18.58
N PRO A 182 -19.23 1.34 18.15
CA PRO A 182 -20.20 2.04 18.98
C PRO A 182 -20.28 1.42 20.38
N ASP A 183 -20.49 2.27 21.39
CA ASP A 183 -20.61 1.87 22.80
C ASP A 183 -19.37 1.21 23.41
N THR A 184 -18.17 1.45 22.84
CA THR A 184 -16.91 1.06 23.48
C THR A 184 -16.77 1.76 24.83
N GLN A 185 -16.47 0.98 25.87
CA GLN A 185 -16.34 1.50 27.23
C GLN A 185 -15.13 2.43 27.38
N GLU A 186 -15.30 3.54 28.11
CA GLU A 186 -14.25 4.55 28.31
C GLU A 186 -12.97 3.96 28.91
N GLU A 187 -13.09 2.97 29.81
CA GLU A 187 -11.96 2.27 30.40
C GLU A 187 -11.14 1.50 29.35
N VAL A 188 -11.81 0.93 28.34
CA VAL A 188 -11.17 0.23 27.22
C VAL A 188 -10.46 1.22 26.31
N ILE A 189 -11.10 2.35 26.00
CA ILE A 189 -10.52 3.44 25.19
C ILE A 189 -9.23 3.95 25.85
N SER A 190 -9.34 4.39 27.10
CA SER A 190 -8.21 4.90 27.91
C SER A 190 -7.09 3.88 28.09
N PHE A 191 -7.41 2.58 28.12
CA PHE A 191 -6.40 1.53 28.17
C PHE A 191 -5.64 1.44 26.84
N ILE A 192 -6.35 1.37 25.73
CA ILE A 192 -5.77 1.23 24.39
C ILE A 192 -4.90 2.43 24.04
N GLU A 193 -5.36 3.65 24.31
CA GLU A 193 -4.59 4.88 24.05
C GLU A 193 -3.24 4.87 24.78
N ARG A 194 -3.24 4.60 26.09
CA ARG A 194 -2.01 4.48 26.89
C ARG A 194 -1.10 3.37 26.39
N ARG A 195 -1.66 2.24 25.93
CA ARG A 195 -0.84 1.16 25.35
C ARG A 195 -0.17 1.61 24.07
N ILE A 196 -0.90 2.21 23.14
CA ILE A 196 -0.36 2.70 21.86
C ILE A 196 0.79 3.70 22.07
N GLU A 197 0.68 4.59 23.06
CA GLU A 197 1.76 5.54 23.41
C GLU A 197 3.01 4.89 23.99
N SER A 198 2.86 3.72 24.64
CA SER A 198 3.94 3.07 25.40
C SER A 198 4.68 1.96 24.66
N ILE A 199 4.08 1.39 23.61
CA ILE A 199 4.66 0.26 22.89
C ILE A 199 5.84 0.69 21.98
N PRO A 200 6.78 -0.22 21.67
CA PRO A 200 7.78 0.02 20.65
C PRO A 200 7.13 0.32 19.29
N SER A 201 7.87 1.01 18.41
CA SER A 201 7.37 1.25 17.05
C SER A 201 7.08 -0.07 16.34
N ILE A 202 6.01 -0.11 15.54
CA ILE A 202 5.58 -1.31 14.82
C ILE A 202 6.69 -2.00 14.02
N SER A 203 7.55 -1.24 13.34
CA SER A 203 8.65 -1.81 12.57
C SER A 203 9.72 -2.47 13.45
N ALA A 204 9.92 -1.99 14.68
CA ALA A 204 10.82 -2.63 15.64
C ALA A 204 10.25 -3.95 16.14
N MET A 205 8.95 -4.00 16.44
CA MET A 205 8.26 -5.25 16.79
C MET A 205 8.35 -6.29 15.65
N VAL A 206 8.16 -5.87 14.40
CA VAL A 206 8.32 -6.76 13.24
C VAL A 206 9.77 -7.23 13.09
N MET A 207 10.74 -6.34 13.30
CA MET A 207 12.17 -6.67 13.26
C MET A 207 12.57 -7.69 14.34
N GLU A 208 11.95 -7.62 15.52
CA GLU A 208 12.10 -8.59 16.61
C GLU A 208 11.38 -9.93 16.33
N GLY A 209 10.67 -10.04 15.20
CA GLY A 209 10.03 -11.27 14.75
C GLY A 209 8.62 -11.48 15.30
N LEU A 210 7.99 -10.44 15.88
CA LEU A 210 6.60 -10.56 16.33
C LEU A 210 5.67 -10.83 15.15
N MET A 211 4.78 -11.79 15.35
CA MET A 211 3.70 -12.13 14.43
C MET A 211 2.55 -11.11 14.55
N PRO A 212 1.73 -10.89 13.51
CA PRO A 212 0.58 -9.99 13.56
C PRO A 212 -0.33 -10.15 14.79
N GLU A 213 -0.61 -11.38 15.22
CA GLU A 213 -1.42 -11.67 16.42
C GLU A 213 -0.73 -11.19 17.69
N GLN A 214 0.59 -11.33 17.78
CA GLN A 214 1.40 -10.89 18.90
C GLN A 214 1.50 -9.36 18.95
N ILE A 215 1.58 -8.69 17.79
CA ILE A 215 1.50 -7.24 17.67
C ILE A 215 0.17 -6.74 18.25
N LEU A 216 -0.95 -7.37 17.87
CA LEU A 216 -2.25 -7.05 18.47
C LEU A 216 -2.27 -7.36 19.97
N GLY A 217 -1.61 -8.44 20.40
CA GLY A 217 -1.50 -8.81 21.82
C GLY A 217 -0.79 -7.74 22.65
N GLN A 218 0.24 -7.11 22.10
CA GLN A 218 0.92 -5.97 22.73
C GLN A 218 0.01 -4.74 22.85
N ILE A 219 -0.90 -4.51 21.90
CA ILE A 219 -1.77 -3.33 21.90
C ILE A 219 -3.01 -3.55 22.77
N LEU A 220 -3.70 -4.69 22.60
CA LEU A 220 -5.04 -4.96 23.13
C LEU A 220 -5.06 -5.96 24.30
N GLY A 221 -3.91 -6.54 24.64
CA GLY A 221 -3.80 -7.62 25.61
C GLY A 221 -4.23 -8.98 25.06
N GLU A 222 -3.38 -9.99 25.21
CA GLU A 222 -3.56 -11.32 24.60
C GLU A 222 -4.88 -12.00 24.99
N SER A 223 -5.33 -11.85 26.24
CA SER A 223 -6.55 -12.48 26.74
C SER A 223 -7.84 -11.92 26.13
N ASN A 224 -7.77 -10.75 25.49
CA ASN A 224 -8.95 -10.07 24.95
C ASN A 224 -9.14 -10.31 23.46
N LEU A 225 -8.20 -10.98 22.78
CA LEU A 225 -8.20 -11.14 21.34
C LEU A 225 -8.98 -12.37 20.88
N ASN A 226 -9.78 -12.17 19.85
CA ASN A 226 -10.40 -13.23 19.07
C ASN A 226 -9.99 -13.08 17.60
N ILE A 227 -9.09 -13.95 17.13
CA ILE A 227 -8.64 -13.97 15.73
C ILE A 227 -9.74 -14.58 14.86
N LEU A 228 -10.19 -13.81 13.87
CA LEU A 228 -11.26 -14.22 12.97
C LEU A 228 -10.76 -14.86 11.69
N GLU A 229 -9.70 -14.29 11.11
CA GLU A 229 -9.23 -14.65 9.77
C GLU A 229 -7.75 -14.30 9.62
N THR A 230 -7.04 -15.12 8.84
CA THR A 230 -5.67 -14.88 8.40
C THR A 230 -5.64 -14.83 6.87
N ILE A 231 -5.07 -13.77 6.28
CA ILE A 231 -5.03 -13.55 4.84
C ILE A 231 -3.57 -13.48 4.38
N PRO A 232 -3.11 -14.35 3.46
CA PRO A 232 -1.79 -14.20 2.85
C PRO A 232 -1.65 -12.86 2.14
N VAL A 233 -0.49 -12.22 2.26
CA VAL A 233 -0.25 -10.91 1.65
C VAL A 233 0.90 -10.99 0.66
N GLN A 234 0.74 -10.37 -0.50
CA GLN A 234 1.77 -10.37 -1.53
C GLN A 234 1.72 -9.13 -2.43
N PHE A 235 2.87 -8.79 -2.99
CA PHE A 235 2.92 -7.88 -4.11
C PHE A 235 2.38 -8.60 -5.36
N HIS A 236 1.36 -8.04 -6.00
CA HIS A 236 0.80 -8.62 -7.23
C HIS A 236 0.41 -7.53 -8.23
N CYS A 237 0.90 -7.65 -9.46
CA CYS A 237 0.49 -6.81 -10.58
C CYS A 237 -0.07 -7.68 -11.70
N PRO A 238 -1.34 -7.50 -12.11
CA PRO A 238 -1.96 -8.29 -13.17
C PRO A 238 -1.55 -7.85 -14.58
N CYS A 239 -0.44 -7.14 -14.75
CA CYS A 239 0.08 -6.85 -16.09
C CYS A 239 0.55 -8.14 -16.75
N SER A 240 0.37 -8.22 -18.05
CA SER A 240 0.82 -9.34 -18.87
C SER A 240 1.18 -8.82 -20.26
N GLU A 241 1.93 -9.63 -21.00
CA GLU A 241 2.24 -9.35 -22.41
C GLU A 241 0.95 -9.17 -23.22
N GLU A 242 -0.06 -10.03 -23.01
CA GLU A 242 -1.39 -9.90 -23.62
C GLU A 242 -2.03 -8.52 -23.40
N ARG A 243 -1.95 -7.98 -22.17
CA ARG A 243 -2.50 -6.64 -21.88
C ARG A 243 -1.71 -5.53 -22.56
N VAL A 244 -0.39 -5.69 -22.67
CA VAL A 244 0.48 -4.74 -23.38
C VAL A 244 0.18 -4.77 -24.87
N THR A 245 0.09 -5.96 -25.47
CA THR A 245 -0.30 -6.18 -26.86
C THR A 245 -1.65 -5.54 -27.16
N ASN A 246 -2.66 -5.78 -26.33
CA ASN A 246 -3.97 -5.14 -26.49
C ASN A 246 -3.92 -3.61 -26.38
N ALA A 247 -3.05 -3.07 -25.53
CA ALA A 247 -2.86 -1.62 -25.44
C ALA A 247 -2.21 -1.05 -26.70
N ILE A 248 -1.22 -1.74 -27.28
CA ILE A 248 -0.58 -1.33 -28.55
C ILE A 248 -1.56 -1.43 -29.71
N ILE A 249 -2.33 -2.51 -29.80
CA ILE A 249 -3.41 -2.68 -30.78
C ILE A 249 -4.38 -1.49 -30.74
N SER A 250 -4.70 -0.98 -29.55
CA SER A 250 -5.63 0.14 -29.38
C SER A 250 -5.11 1.50 -29.91
N LEU A 251 -3.81 1.62 -30.19
CA LEU A 251 -3.22 2.81 -30.83
C LEU A 251 -3.57 2.88 -32.32
N GLY A 252 -3.89 1.73 -32.93
CA GLY A 252 -4.28 1.60 -34.34
C GLY A 252 -3.11 1.27 -35.27
N ASN A 253 -3.43 0.71 -36.45
CA ASN A 253 -2.46 0.13 -37.39
C ASN A 253 -1.35 1.10 -37.80
N LYS A 254 -1.67 2.38 -37.96
CA LYS A 254 -0.68 3.38 -38.38
C LYS A 254 0.46 3.55 -37.36
N GLU A 255 0.13 3.61 -36.07
CA GLU A 255 1.13 3.74 -35.01
C GLU A 255 2.01 2.47 -34.93
N ILE A 256 1.41 1.30 -35.17
CA ILE A 256 2.13 0.01 -35.20
C ILE A 256 3.08 -0.08 -36.40
N GLU A 257 2.61 0.30 -37.60
CA GLU A 257 3.45 0.39 -38.80
C GLU A 257 4.62 1.35 -38.60
N ASP A 258 4.37 2.52 -38.00
CA ASP A 258 5.40 3.49 -37.68
C ASP A 258 6.47 2.86 -36.76
N MET A 259 6.08 2.17 -35.67
CA MET A 259 7.03 1.45 -34.78
C MET A 259 7.85 0.38 -35.52
N ILE A 260 7.23 -0.38 -36.42
CA ILE A 260 7.90 -1.40 -37.24
C ILE A 260 8.96 -0.76 -38.15
N HIS A 261 8.64 0.40 -38.73
CA HIS A 261 9.51 1.06 -39.70
C HIS A 261 10.63 1.88 -39.05
N THR A 262 10.38 2.54 -37.92
CA THR A 262 11.35 3.40 -37.24
C THR A 262 12.31 2.60 -36.38
N ASP A 263 11.76 1.71 -35.56
CA ASP A 263 12.50 1.07 -34.47
C ASP A 263 12.64 -0.45 -34.67
N GLY A 264 11.73 -1.07 -35.44
CA GLY A 264 11.73 -2.51 -35.71
C GLY A 264 11.37 -3.38 -34.50
N GLN A 265 10.92 -2.75 -33.42
CA GLN A 265 10.54 -3.38 -32.15
C GLN A 265 9.74 -2.38 -31.32
N ALA A 266 9.08 -2.85 -30.26
CA ALA A 266 8.48 -1.98 -29.25
C ALA A 266 8.89 -2.41 -27.85
N GLU A 267 9.06 -1.43 -26.96
CA GLU A 267 9.29 -1.67 -25.54
C GLU A 267 8.19 -0.99 -24.72
N ALA A 268 7.61 -1.75 -23.79
CA ALA A 268 6.61 -1.24 -22.87
C ALA A 268 7.02 -1.49 -21.42
N HIS A 269 6.81 -0.47 -20.59
CA HIS A 269 7.08 -0.55 -19.16
C HIS A 269 5.78 -0.42 -18.37
N CYS A 270 5.50 -1.40 -17.51
CA CYS A 270 4.38 -1.28 -16.59
C CYS A 270 4.72 -0.27 -15.48
N HIS A 271 4.06 0.89 -15.45
CA HIS A 271 4.30 1.89 -14.40
C HIS A 271 4.07 1.37 -12.97
N PHE A 272 3.21 0.37 -12.78
CA PHE A 272 2.87 -0.16 -11.45
C PHE A 272 3.88 -1.15 -10.87
N CYS A 273 4.58 -1.92 -11.69
CA CYS A 273 5.48 -2.98 -11.20
C CYS A 273 6.85 -2.98 -11.89
N ASN A 274 7.08 -2.02 -12.78
CA ASN A 274 8.29 -1.86 -13.57
C ASN A 274 8.68 -3.09 -14.41
N ALA A 275 7.72 -3.95 -14.74
CA ALA A 275 7.93 -5.02 -15.71
C ALA A 275 8.21 -4.43 -17.08
N HIS A 276 9.25 -4.94 -17.73
CA HIS A 276 9.65 -4.59 -19.09
C HIS A 276 9.16 -5.67 -20.04
N TYR A 277 8.44 -5.25 -21.08
CA TYR A 277 7.95 -6.10 -22.15
C TYR A 277 8.62 -5.68 -23.43
N HIS A 278 9.31 -6.62 -24.06
CA HIS A 278 9.95 -6.43 -25.34
C HIS A 278 9.14 -7.16 -26.40
N LEU A 279 8.70 -6.42 -27.42
CA LEU A 279 7.92 -6.93 -28.53
C LEU A 279 8.76 -6.83 -29.80
N THR A 280 8.95 -7.97 -30.44
CA THR A 280 9.72 -8.08 -31.67
C THR A 280 8.96 -7.50 -32.86
N LYS A 281 9.65 -7.34 -33.97
CA LYS A 281 9.02 -6.93 -35.23
C LYS A 281 7.89 -7.89 -35.62
N GLU A 282 8.13 -9.19 -35.46
CA GLU A 282 7.19 -10.26 -35.79
C GLU A 282 5.93 -10.18 -34.92
N ASP A 283 6.08 -9.83 -33.63
CA ASP A 283 4.93 -9.61 -32.74
C ASP A 283 4.06 -8.45 -33.24
N LEU A 284 4.68 -7.33 -33.64
CA LEU A 284 3.98 -6.15 -34.16
C LEU A 284 3.31 -6.43 -35.52
N GLU A 285 3.97 -7.17 -36.41
CA GLU A 285 3.40 -7.61 -37.69
C GLU A 285 2.16 -8.49 -37.44
N GLY A 286 2.23 -9.41 -36.47
CA GLY A 286 1.08 -10.24 -36.06
C GLY A 286 -0.11 -9.45 -35.49
N MET A 287 0.15 -8.31 -34.84
CA MET A 287 -0.92 -7.40 -34.35
C MET A 287 -1.70 -6.76 -35.50
N LEU A 288 -1.05 -6.46 -36.64
CA LEU A 288 -1.71 -5.89 -37.82
C LEU A 288 -2.66 -6.90 -38.47
N GLU A 289 -2.31 -8.19 -38.47
CA GLU A 289 -3.15 -9.26 -39.02
C GLU A 289 -4.40 -9.51 -38.17
N THR A 290 -4.30 -9.34 -36.86
CA THR A 290 -5.39 -9.57 -35.89
C THR A 290 -6.49 -8.49 -35.98
N ASN A 291 -6.16 -7.28 -36.45
CA ASN A 291 -7.09 -6.15 -36.61
C ASN A 291 -7.98 -6.22 -37.88
N ILE A 292 -7.85 -7.28 -38.70
CA ILE A 292 -8.55 -7.41 -39.99
C ILE A 292 -9.87 -8.22 -39.85
N ILE A 293 -10.21 -8.70 -38.64
CA ILE A 293 -11.45 -9.44 -38.33
C ILE A 293 -12.43 -8.54 -37.58
#